data_AF-A0A924YKX5-F1
#
_entry.id   AF-A0A924YKX5-F1
#
_cell.length_a   1.000
_cell.length_b   1.000
_cell.length_c   1.000
_cell.angle_alpha   90.00
_cell.angle_beta   90.00
_cell.angle_gamma   90.00
#
_symmetry.space_group_name_H-M   'P 1'
#
loop_
_entity.id
_entity.type
_entity.pdbx_description
1 polymer ?
#
loop_
_entity_poly.entity_id
_entity_poly.type
_entity_poly.pdbx_seq_one_letter_code
_entity_poly.pdbx_strand_id
1 'polypeptide(L)'
;MGCLDYRTNRRAVLQASLASILGYSMRDLIAFGGTDHTPTAEHVIFFWNGGGMSHIDTWDPKPGRPTGGEFDPIDTSVEGVKISQIFPEIAKVMHHCALVRSIA
;
A
#
# COMPACT_ATOMS: atom_id res chain seq x y z
N MET A 1 13.11 3.01 -1.10
CA MET A 1 12.71 3.01 -2.52
C MET A 1 11.35 3.65 -2.61
N GLY A 2 11.29 4.89 -3.08
CA GLY A 2 10.11 5.74 -2.97
C GLY A 2 9.15 5.61 -4.16
N CYS A 3 7.95 6.14 -3.97
CA CYS A 3 6.84 6.34 -4.93
C CYS A 3 7.20 6.97 -6.30
N LEU A 4 8.48 7.29 -6.55
CA LEU A 4 8.97 7.87 -7.79
C LEU A 4 8.80 6.90 -8.98
N ASP A 5 8.98 5.59 -8.78
CA ASP A 5 8.95 4.60 -9.87
C ASP A 5 7.55 4.42 -10.50
N TYR A 6 6.48 4.75 -9.76
CA TYR A 6 5.11 4.76 -10.29
C TYR A 6 4.80 6.03 -11.10
N ARG A 7 5.53 7.12 -10.86
CA ARG A 7 5.30 8.44 -11.48
C ARG A 7 6.07 8.62 -12.80
N THR A 8 7.13 7.86 -13.03
CA THR A 8 7.96 7.86 -14.26
C THR A 8 7.41 6.90 -15.32
N ASN A 9 6.21 7.16 -15.85
CA ASN A 9 5.72 6.48 -17.06
C ASN A 9 6.39 7.06 -18.33
N ARG A 10 6.55 6.27 -19.40
CA ARG A 10 7.11 6.68 -20.71
C ARG A 10 6.48 7.98 -21.23
N ARG A 11 5.17 8.15 -21.05
CA ARG A 11 4.44 9.37 -21.43
C ARG A 11 4.86 10.59 -20.61
N ALA A 12 5.04 10.42 -19.30
CA ALA A 12 5.47 11.49 -18.41
C ALA A 12 6.91 11.94 -18.73
N VAL A 13 7.79 10.99 -19.10
CA VAL A 13 9.16 11.31 -19.55
C VAL A 13 9.15 12.13 -20.83
N LEU A 14 8.37 11.72 -21.85
CA LEU A 14 8.28 12.46 -23.12
C LEU A 14 7.70 13.87 -22.93
N GLN A 15 6.67 14.02 -22.09
CA GLN A 15 6.08 15.33 -21.79
C GLN A 15 7.04 16.22 -21.01
N ALA A 16 7.76 15.66 -20.02
CA ALA A 16 8.76 16.41 -19.26
C ALA A 16 9.96 16.83 -20.13
N SER A 17 10.40 16.00 -21.07
CA SER A 17 11.48 16.36 -22.01
C SER A 17 11.08 17.48 -22.98
N LEU A 18 9.84 17.50 -23.46
CA LEU A 18 9.36 18.59 -24.31
C LEU A 18 9.22 19.90 -23.52
N ALA A 19 8.67 19.83 -22.31
CA ALA A 19 8.46 21.01 -21.50
C ALA A 19 9.77 21.61 -20.95
N SER A 20 10.81 20.80 -20.71
CA SER A 20 12.13 21.32 -20.33
C SER A 20 12.82 22.09 -21.47
N ILE A 21 12.64 21.66 -22.72
CA ILE A 21 13.12 22.39 -23.91
C ILE A 21 12.43 23.75 -24.03
N LEU A 22 11.15 23.84 -23.63
CA LEU A 22 10.37 25.09 -23.63
C LEU A 22 10.67 25.99 -22.42
N GLY A 23 11.67 25.65 -21.59
CA GLY A 23 12.13 26.49 -20.49
C GLY A 23 11.44 26.24 -19.15
N TYR A 24 10.57 25.22 -19.04
CA TYR A 24 10.02 24.82 -17.75
C TYR A 24 11.04 24.04 -16.93
N SER A 25 11.15 24.39 -15.64
CA SER A 25 12.01 23.68 -14.70
C SER A 25 11.56 22.22 -14.55
N MET A 26 12.51 21.28 -14.62
CA MET A 26 12.24 19.86 -14.38
C MET A 26 11.58 19.61 -13.00
N ARG A 27 11.82 20.48 -12.01
CA ARG A 27 11.20 20.38 -10.68
C ARG A 27 9.69 20.56 -10.75
N ASP A 28 9.24 21.55 -11.52
CA ASP A 28 7.81 21.84 -11.66
C ASP A 28 7.12 20.74 -12.47
N LEU A 29 7.79 20.21 -13.50
CA LEU A 29 7.26 19.13 -14.33
C LEU A 29 7.09 17.80 -13.59
N ILE A 30 8.00 17.50 -12.65
CA ILE A 30 7.86 16.33 -11.74
C ILE A 30 6.71 16.56 -10.75
N ALA A 31 6.48 17.81 -10.31
CA ALA A 31 5.38 18.15 -9.42
C ALA A 31 4.00 18.10 -10.11
N PHE A 32 3.90 18.52 -11.38
CA PHE A 32 2.65 18.54 -12.16
C PHE A 32 2.14 17.15 -12.59
N GLY A 33 2.93 16.08 -12.41
CA GLY A 33 2.58 14.72 -12.84
C GLY A 33 1.57 13.99 -11.95
N GLY A 34 1.12 14.59 -10.85
CA GLY A 34 0.07 14.03 -9.99
C GLY A 34 -1.20 14.86 -10.08
N THR A 35 -2.33 14.25 -10.47
CA THR A 35 -3.62 14.76 -10.02
C THR A 35 -3.71 14.47 -8.53
N ASP A 36 -3.36 15.45 -7.70
CA ASP A 36 -3.70 15.39 -6.29
C ASP A 36 -5.23 15.28 -6.22
N HIS A 37 -5.71 14.10 -5.85
CA HIS A 37 -7.12 13.91 -5.62
C HIS A 37 -7.48 14.76 -4.42
N THR A 38 -8.57 15.51 -4.51
CA THR A 38 -9.06 16.27 -3.36
C THR A 38 -9.26 15.28 -2.22
N PRO A 39 -8.55 15.43 -1.09
CA PRO A 39 -8.66 14.49 0.02
C PRO A 39 -10.10 14.50 0.52
N THR A 40 -10.76 13.35 0.47
CA THR A 40 -12.16 13.20 0.88
C THR A 40 -12.33 12.84 2.35
N ALA A 41 -11.25 12.44 3.02
CA ALA A 41 -11.29 12.02 4.42
C ALA A 41 -11.09 13.22 5.36
N GLU A 42 -12.08 13.51 6.20
CA GLU A 42 -12.03 14.59 7.19
C GLU A 42 -11.31 14.17 8.50
N HIS A 43 -11.32 12.87 8.81
CA HIS A 43 -10.75 12.31 10.03
C HIS A 43 -9.93 11.05 9.75
N VAL A 44 -8.79 10.92 10.44
CA VAL A 44 -7.88 9.77 10.34
C VAL A 44 -7.56 9.27 11.74
N ILE A 45 -7.78 7.98 11.98
CA ILE A 45 -7.32 7.31 13.19
C ILE A 45 -6.02 6.59 12.86
N PHE A 46 -4.94 7.00 13.54
CA PHE A 46 -3.65 6.36 13.39
C PHE A 46 -3.34 5.48 14.60
N PHE A 47 -3.19 4.18 14.33
CA PHE A 47 -2.82 3.21 15.36
C PHE A 47 -1.36 2.78 15.15
N TRP A 48 -0.48 3.28 16.01
CA TRP A 48 0.95 2.97 15.97
C TRP A 48 1.32 1.93 17.02
N ASN A 49 1.65 0.72 16.56
CA ASN A 49 2.17 -0.34 17.43
C ASN A 49 3.69 -0.28 17.45
N GLY A 50 4.27 0.61 18.26
CA GLY A 50 5.72 0.69 18.46
C GLY A 50 6.25 -0.60 19.08
N GLY A 51 7.13 -1.31 18.36
CA GLY A 51 7.58 -2.67 18.71
C GLY A 51 6.92 -3.77 17.87
N GLY A 52 5.84 -3.44 17.16
CA GLY A 52 5.21 -4.26 16.12
C GLY A 52 4.38 -5.43 16.63
N MET A 53 3.24 -5.66 15.98
CA MET A 53 2.67 -6.99 15.95
C MET A 53 3.48 -7.82 14.94
N SER A 54 3.72 -9.08 15.23
CA SER A 54 4.39 -9.99 14.30
C SER A 54 3.58 -10.11 12.99
N HIS A 55 4.22 -9.90 11.84
CA HIS A 55 3.53 -9.91 10.54
C HIS A 55 2.94 -11.28 10.21
N ILE A 56 3.65 -12.35 10.58
CA ILE A 56 3.25 -13.74 10.38
C ILE A 56 2.09 -14.16 11.29
N ASP A 57 1.91 -13.47 12.42
CA ASP A 57 0.83 -13.73 13.37
C ASP A 57 -0.42 -12.88 13.11
N THR A 58 -0.34 -11.90 12.20
CA THR A 58 -1.38 -10.89 11.99
C THR A 58 -1.84 -10.81 10.54
N TRP A 59 -1.14 -10.04 9.71
CA TRP A 59 -1.59 -9.62 8.38
C TRP A 59 -1.11 -10.54 7.26
N ASP A 60 -0.12 -11.40 7.51
CA ASP A 60 0.49 -12.26 6.50
C ASP A 60 0.82 -13.67 7.05
N PRO A 61 -0.19 -14.42 7.51
CA PRO A 61 0.02 -15.78 7.98
C PRO A 61 0.65 -16.63 6.88
N LYS A 62 1.65 -17.44 7.26
CA LYS A 62 2.39 -18.34 6.35
C LYS A 62 2.02 -19.80 6.63
N PRO A 63 0.84 -20.27 6.18
CA PRO A 63 0.43 -21.64 6.42
C PRO A 63 1.43 -22.64 5.83
N GLY A 64 1.72 -23.71 6.58
CA GLY A 64 2.59 -24.79 6.13
C GLY A 64 4.09 -24.46 6.10
N ARG A 65 4.51 -23.27 6.59
CA ARG A 65 5.93 -22.93 6.76
C ARG A 65 6.36 -23.22 8.20
N PRO A 66 7.57 -23.78 8.44
CA PRO A 66 8.13 -23.89 9.78
C PRO A 66 8.30 -22.55 10.50
N THR A 67 8.43 -21.47 9.72
CA THR A 67 8.49 -20.08 10.19
C THR A 67 7.11 -19.41 10.26
N GLY A 68 6.04 -20.19 10.14
CA GLY A 68 4.68 -19.70 10.31
C GLY A 68 4.43 -19.26 11.75
N GLY A 69 3.53 -18.29 11.91
CA GLY A 69 3.06 -17.84 13.21
C GLY A 69 2.30 -18.95 13.95
N GLU A 70 1.97 -18.69 15.22
CA GLU A 70 1.18 -19.61 16.04
C GLU A 70 -0.29 -19.71 15.58
N PHE A 71 -0.77 -18.66 14.90
CA PHE A 71 -2.16 -18.52 14.55
C PHE A 71 -2.49 -19.03 13.15
N ASP A 72 -3.64 -19.69 13.03
CA ASP A 72 -4.14 -20.17 11.76
C ASP A 72 -4.68 -19.03 10.87
N PRO A 73 -4.54 -19.14 9.54
CA PRO A 73 -5.16 -18.22 8.60
C PRO A 73 -6.66 -18.48 8.46
N ILE A 74 -7.45 -17.40 8.43
CA ILE A 74 -8.88 -17.41 8.09
C ILE A 74 -9.13 -16.76 6.74
N ASP A 75 -10.17 -17.22 6.05
CA ASP A 75 -10.64 -16.58 4.82
C ASP A 75 -11.30 -15.23 5.13
N THR A 76 -11.14 -14.28 4.21
CA THR A 76 -11.73 -12.95 4.31
C THR A 76 -12.87 -12.76 3.31
N SER A 77 -13.58 -11.63 3.41
CA SER A 77 -14.58 -11.21 2.42
C SER A 77 -14.03 -10.99 1.01
N VAL A 78 -12.71 -10.98 0.83
CA VAL A 78 -12.03 -10.91 -0.47
C VAL A 78 -11.48 -12.28 -0.81
N GLU A 79 -11.89 -12.83 -1.95
CA GLU A 79 -11.41 -14.11 -2.43
C GLU A 79 -9.88 -14.12 -2.60
N GLY A 80 -9.22 -15.19 -2.13
CA GLY A 80 -7.77 -15.33 -2.19
C GLY A 80 -6.98 -14.53 -1.15
N VAL A 81 -7.63 -13.70 -0.34
CA VAL A 81 -6.99 -12.99 0.78
C VAL A 81 -7.28 -13.71 2.09
N LYS A 82 -6.21 -14.08 2.79
CA LYS A 82 -6.25 -14.66 4.14
C LYS A 82 -5.50 -13.79 5.13
N ILE A 83 -6.03 -13.67 6.34
CA ILE A 83 -5.41 -12.98 7.49
C ILE A 83 -5.47 -13.89 8.72
N SER A 84 -4.78 -13.55 9.80
CA SER A 84 -4.78 -14.36 11.03
C SER A 84 -6.15 -14.44 11.69
N GLN A 85 -6.46 -15.58 12.32
CA GLN A 85 -7.71 -15.83 13.06
C GLN A 85 -7.98 -14.84 14.20
N ILE A 86 -6.98 -14.09 14.64
CA ILE A 86 -7.13 -13.06 15.69
C ILE A 86 -7.99 -11.87 15.23
N PHE A 87 -8.23 -11.72 13.92
CA PHE A 87 -9.00 -10.61 13.35
C PHE A 87 -10.30 -11.07 12.66
N PRO A 88 -11.22 -11.75 13.36
CA PRO A 88 -12.44 -12.28 12.73
C PRO A 88 -13.35 -11.17 12.20
N GLU A 89 -13.43 -10.03 12.89
CA GLU A 89 -14.26 -8.90 12.45
C GLU A 89 -13.64 -8.16 11.25
N ILE A 90 -12.31 -8.06 11.19
CA ILE A 90 -11.63 -7.43 10.05
C ILE A 90 -11.77 -8.30 8.80
N ALA A 91 -11.70 -9.63 8.95
CA ALA A 91 -11.87 -10.56 7.84
C ALA A 91 -13.23 -10.34 7.12
N LYS A 92 -14.29 -10.06 7.88
CA LYS A 92 -15.63 -9.77 7.34
C LYS A 92 -15.69 -8.49 6.51
N VAL A 93 -14.87 -7.48 6.83
CA VAL A 93 -14.87 -6.16 6.17
C VAL A 93 -13.65 -5.92 5.28
N MET A 94 -12.85 -6.96 5.01
CA MET A 94 -11.61 -6.87 4.25
C MET A 94 -11.73 -6.24 2.85
N HIS A 95 -12.91 -6.34 2.22
CA HIS A 95 -13.20 -5.68 0.93
C HIS A 95 -13.18 -4.14 0.99
N HIS A 96 -13.21 -3.56 2.19
CA HIS A 96 -13.00 -2.13 2.42
C HIS A 96 -11.56 -1.79 2.82
N CYS A 97 -10.69 -2.78 2.97
CA CYS A 97 -9.33 -2.60 3.46
C CYS A 97 -8.31 -2.63 2.32
N ALA A 98 -7.31 -1.75 2.40
CA ALA A 98 -6.11 -1.86 1.58
C ALA A 98 -5.02 -2.59 2.37
N LEU A 99 -4.77 -3.86 2.05
CA LEU A 99 -3.72 -4.65 2.67
C LEU A 99 -2.37 -4.39 2.01
N VAL A 100 -1.40 -3.92 2.78
CA VAL A 100 -0.04 -3.65 2.29
C VAL A 100 0.94 -4.64 2.93
N ARG A 101 1.53 -5.52 2.11
CA ARG A 101 2.54 -6.52 2.50
C ARG A 101 3.86 -6.22 1.77
N SER A 102 4.49 -5.10 2.09
CA SER A 102 5.62 -4.55 1.33
C SER A 102 7.01 -4.90 1.89
N ILE A 103 7.08 -5.52 3.06
CA ILE A 103 8.33 -5.94 3.71
C ILE A 103 8.19 -7.42 4.02
N ALA A 104 9.11 -8.22 3.50
CA ALA A 104 9.23 -9.66 3.73
C ALA A 104 10.57 -9.98 4.38
#